data_AF-A0A395VDG3-F1
#
_entry.id   AF-A0A395VDG3-F1
#
_cell.length_a   1.000
_cell.length_b   1.000
_cell.length_c   1.000
_cell.angle_alpha   90.00
_cell.angle_beta   90.00
_cell.angle_gamma   90.00
#
_symmetry.space_group_name_H-M   'P 1'
#
loop_
_entity.id
_entity.type
_entity.pdbx_description
1 polymer ?
#
loop_
_entity_poly.entity_id
_entity_poly.type
_entity_poly.pdbx_seq_one_letter_code
_entity_poly.pdbx_strand_id
1 'polypeptide(L)'
;MPKNVIKEKEDFQRYILDYLKNKNGYVVRDAKTCFNSHYAMDIELLFQFLNDTQADTMEKLEKIYKDKTKHRCTRGTNKIK
;
A
#
# COMPACT_ATOMS: atom_id res chain seq x y z
N MET A 1 -19.79 27.31 -25.84
CA MET A 1 -20.07 26.58 -24.59
C MET A 1 -19.14 25.39 -24.53
N PRO A 2 -18.35 25.19 -23.46
CA PRO A 2 -17.45 24.03 -23.41
C PRO A 2 -18.32 22.77 -23.37
N LYS A 3 -18.06 21.84 -24.29
CA LYS A 3 -18.72 20.53 -24.32
C LYS A 3 -18.33 19.81 -23.04
N ASN A 4 -19.29 19.62 -22.13
CA ASN A 4 -19.13 18.72 -21.00
C ASN A 4 -19.17 17.29 -21.58
N VAL A 5 -18.06 16.88 -22.16
CA VAL A 5 -17.88 15.52 -22.68
C VAL A 5 -17.69 14.66 -21.45
N ILE A 6 -18.78 14.04 -21.00
CA ILE A 6 -18.72 12.92 -20.06
C ILE A 6 -17.73 11.94 -20.66
N LYS A 7 -16.59 11.76 -20.01
CA LYS A 7 -15.60 10.80 -20.47
C LYS A 7 -16.06 9.49 -19.91
N GLU A 8 -17.00 8.85 -20.60
CA GLU A 8 -17.65 7.61 -20.18
C GLU A 8 -16.67 6.66 -19.49
N LYS A 9 -15.51 6.40 -20.10
CA LYS A 9 -14.48 5.55 -19.51
C LYS A 9 -13.98 6.01 -18.13
N GLU A 10 -13.65 7.29 -17.95
CA GLU A 10 -13.13 7.82 -16.67
C GLU A 10 -14.23 7.85 -15.60
N ASP A 11 -15.44 8.28 -15.99
CA ASP A 11 -16.59 8.40 -15.08
C ASP A 11 -17.11 7.03 -14.63
N PHE A 12 -17.19 6.05 -15.55
CA PHE A 12 -17.54 4.67 -15.20
C PHE A 12 -16.46 4.00 -14.35
N GLN A 13 -15.18 4.23 -14.64
CA GLN A 13 -14.09 3.70 -13.81
C GLN A 13 -14.17 4.26 -12.38
N ARG A 14 -14.41 5.56 -12.22
CA ARG A 14 -14.60 6.18 -10.90
C ARG A 14 -15.81 5.59 -10.19
N TYR A 15 -16.95 5.46 -10.87
CA TYR A 15 -18.16 4.87 -10.30
C TYR A 15 -17.94 3.45 -9.78
N ILE A 16 -17.25 2.59 -10.54
CA ILE A 16 -16.91 1.23 -10.10
C ILE A 16 -16.01 1.26 -8.87
N LEU A 17 -14.99 2.11 -8.84
CA LEU A 17 -14.09 2.26 -7.69
C LEU A 17 -14.84 2.72 -6.43
N ASP A 18 -15.73 3.69 -6.56
CA ASP A 18 -16.53 4.21 -5.46
C ASP A 18 -17.52 3.16 -4.94
N TYR A 19 -18.12 2.37 -5.83
CA TYR A 19 -18.98 1.25 -5.45
C TYR A 19 -18.20 0.19 -4.65
N LEU A 20 -17.05 -0.26 -5.16
CA LEU A 20 -16.20 -1.26 -4.51
C LEU A 20 -15.72 -0.78 -3.13
N LYS A 21 -15.38 0.49 -3.01
CA LYS A 21 -14.98 1.10 -1.74
C LYS A 21 -16.11 1.11 -0.73
N ASN A 22 -17.27 1.64 -1.12
CA ASN A 22 -18.36 1.93 -0.19
C ASN A 22 -19.23 0.71 0.13
N LYS A 23 -19.33 -0.27 -0.77
CA LYS A 23 -20.20 -1.44 -0.60
C LYS A 23 -19.47 -2.71 -0.20
N ASN A 24 -18.21 -2.87 -0.63
CA ASN A 24 -17.46 -4.10 -0.45
C ASN A 24 -16.23 -3.94 0.45
N GLY A 25 -15.95 -2.73 0.94
CA GLY A 25 -14.83 -2.44 1.84
C GLY A 25 -13.47 -2.49 1.15
N TYR A 26 -13.41 -2.39 -0.18
CA TYR A 26 -12.13 -2.34 -0.89
C TYR A 26 -11.42 -1.01 -0.67
N VAL A 27 -10.08 -1.06 -0.60
CA VAL A 27 -9.25 0.14 -0.53
C VAL A 27 -8.82 0.52 -1.94
N VAL A 28 -9.20 1.72 -2.39
CA VAL A 28 -8.73 2.27 -3.66
C VAL A 28 -7.29 2.73 -3.47
N ARG A 29 -6.36 2.19 -4.26
CA ARG A 29 -4.93 2.51 -4.21
C ARG A 29 -4.41 2.71 -5.62
N ASP A 30 -3.39 3.56 -5.77
CA ASP A 30 -2.73 3.78 -7.06
C ASP A 30 -1.52 2.87 -7.20
N ALA A 31 -1.57 1.97 -8.18
CA ALA A 31 -0.51 1.01 -8.45
C ALA A 31 0.81 1.67 -8.87
N LYS A 32 0.83 2.92 -9.34
CA LYS A 32 2.08 3.59 -9.72
C LYS A 32 2.85 4.15 -8.52
N THR A 33 2.14 4.50 -7.46
CA THR A 33 2.70 5.21 -6.30
C THR A 33 2.80 4.31 -5.08
N CYS A 34 1.82 3.43 -4.87
CA CYS A 34 1.76 2.55 -3.70
C CYS A 34 2.47 1.20 -3.89
N PHE A 35 2.65 0.74 -5.14
CA PHE A 35 3.36 -0.51 -5.42
C PHE A 35 4.87 -0.28 -5.42
N ASN A 36 5.59 -1.02 -4.58
CA ASN A 36 7.03 -1.00 -4.58
C ASN A 36 7.57 -2.15 -5.44
N SER A 37 8.16 -1.82 -6.60
CA SER A 37 8.72 -2.81 -7.53
C SER A 37 9.90 -3.59 -6.96
N HIS A 38 10.69 -3.00 -6.06
CA HIS A 38 11.83 -3.67 -5.43
C HIS A 38 11.38 -4.82 -4.51
N TYR A 39 10.25 -4.64 -3.83
CA TYR A 39 9.66 -5.64 -2.95
C TYR A 39 8.50 -6.41 -3.58
N ALA A 40 8.15 -6.08 -4.84
CA ALA A 40 7.00 -6.61 -5.59
C ALA A 40 5.67 -6.57 -4.81
N MET A 41 5.51 -5.60 -3.89
CA MET A 41 4.37 -5.53 -2.97
C MET A 41 4.05 -4.09 -2.57
N ASP A 42 2.82 -3.87 -2.10
CA ASP A 42 2.39 -2.64 -1.44
C ASP A 42 2.75 -2.70 0.05
N ILE A 43 3.83 -2.00 0.40
CA ILE A 43 4.41 -2.05 1.75
C ILE A 43 3.45 -1.47 2.79
N GLU A 44 2.72 -0.41 2.44
CA GLU A 44 1.79 0.24 3.35
C GLU A 44 0.59 -0.66 3.65
N LEU A 45 0.05 -1.34 2.62
CA LEU A 45 -1.05 -2.28 2.81
C LEU A 45 -0.62 -3.47 3.67
N LEU A 46 0.62 -3.95 3.50
CA LEU A 46 1.18 -5.01 4.35
C LEU A 46 1.30 -4.54 5.81
N PHE A 47 1.82 -3.34 6.06
CA PHE A 47 1.92 -2.81 7.42
C PHE A 47 0.56 -2.57 8.05
N GLN A 48 -0.41 -2.06 7.29
CA GLN A 48 -1.78 -1.93 7.77
C GLN A 48 -2.35 -3.30 8.18
N PHE A 49 -2.20 -4.31 7.32
CA PHE A 49 -2.63 -5.68 7.65
C PHE A 49 -1.95 -6.24 8.90
N LEU A 50 -0.64 -6.02 9.05
CA LEU A 50 0.10 -6.48 10.23
C LEU A 50 -0.32 -5.73 11.50
N ASN A 51 -0.61 -4.44 11.41
CA ASN A 51 -1.12 -3.66 12.54
C ASN A 51 -2.54 -4.09 12.93
N ASP A 52 -3.41 -4.31 11.95
CA ASP A 52 -4.80 -4.71 12.19
C ASP A 52 -4.90 -6.12 12.79
N THR A 53 -4.01 -7.03 12.41
CA THR A 53 -4.02 -8.43 12.88
C THR A 53 -3.15 -8.67 14.11
N GLN A 54 -2.04 -7.94 14.27
CA GLN A 54 -1.00 -8.21 15.26
C GLN A 54 -0.38 -6.91 15.83
N ALA A 55 -1.21 -5.96 16.26
CA ALA A 55 -0.78 -4.70 16.86
C ALA A 55 0.29 -4.88 17.97
N ASP A 56 0.11 -5.85 18.88
CA ASP A 56 1.02 -6.08 20.01
C ASP A 56 2.43 -6.51 19.57
N THR A 57 2.54 -7.26 18.47
CA THR A 57 3.85 -7.66 17.93
C THR A 57 4.50 -6.51 17.20
N MET A 58 3.72 -5.69 16.50
CA MET A 58 4.17 -4.46 15.86
C MET A 58 4.67 -3.42 16.86
N GLU A 59 3.99 -3.23 17.99
CA GLU A 59 4.45 -2.32 19.05
C GLU A 59 5.78 -2.79 19.68
N LYS A 60 5.95 -4.11 19.85
CA LYS A 60 7.22 -4.71 20.30
C LYS A 60 8.32 -4.52 19.27
N LEU A 61 8.02 -4.73 17.98
CA LEU A 61 8.97 -4.49 16.90
C LEU A 61 9.39 -3.02 16.85
N GLU A 62 8.46 -2.07 17.01
CA GLU A 62 8.78 -0.64 17.09
C GLU A 62 9.68 -0.32 18.30
N LYS A 63 9.42 -0.91 19.47
CA LYS A 63 10.29 -0.76 20.66
C LYS A 63 11.69 -1.33 20.43
N ILE A 64 11.80 -2.47 19.75
CA ILE A 64 13.09 -3.12 19.44
C ILE A 64 13.86 -2.35 18.36
N TYR A 65 13.17 -1.78 17.37
CA TYR A 65 13.77 -1.05 16.25
C TYR A 65 14.03 0.43 16.54
N LYS A 66 13.39 1.05 17.54
CA LYS A 66 13.77 2.38 18.05
C LYS A 66 15.24 2.43 18.47
N ASP A 67 15.80 1.32 18.96
CA ASP A 67 17.21 1.21 19.34
C ASP A 67 18.16 0.82 18.19
N LYS A 68 17.65 0.44 17.01
CA LYS A 68 18.49 0.01 15.88
C LYS A 68 18.04 0.66 14.57
N THR A 69 18.39 1.94 14.47
CA THR A 69 18.99 2.56 13.27
C THR A 69 18.92 1.72 11.99
N LYS A 70 18.03 2.13 11.07
CA LYS A 70 18.10 2.24 9.59
C LYS A 70 19.17 1.51 8.72
N HIS A 71 20.00 0.60 9.22
CA HIS A 71 21.21 0.13 8.52
C HIS A 71 21.36 -1.40 8.35
N ARG A 72 20.35 -2.23 8.63
CA ARG A 72 20.50 -3.70 8.59
C ARG A 72 19.56 -4.50 7.69
N CYS A 73 18.68 -3.88 6.90
CA CYS A 73 17.82 -4.63 5.95
C CYS A 73 18.33 -4.67 4.51
N THR A 74 19.37 -3.90 4.14
CA THR A 74 19.95 -3.91 2.78
C THR A 74 21.12 -4.88 2.60
N ARG A 75 21.54 -5.60 3.65
CA ARG A 75 22.71 -6.51 3.62
C ARG A 75 22.39 -7.99 3.38
N GLY A 76 21.11 -8.36 3.27
CA GLY A 76 20.69 -9.76 3.11
C GLY A 76 20.64 -10.27 1.67
N THR A 77 20.65 -9.37 0.67
CA THR A 77 20.43 -9.75 -0.75
C THR A 77 21.69 -9.76 -1.60
N ASN A 78 22.85 -9.36 -1.06
CA ASN A 78 24.09 -9.18 -1.84
C ASN A 78 25.15 -10.26 -1.57
N LYS A 79 24.74 -11.48 -1.23
CA LYS A 79 25.65 -12.62 -0.95
C LYS A 79 25.42 -13.85 -1.83
N ILE A 80 24.86 -13.64 -3.02
CA ILE A 80 24.80 -14.64 -4.10
C ILE A 80 25.30 -13.99 -5.39
N LYS A 81 26.60 -13.72 -5.44
CA LYS A 81 27.46 -13.72 -6.63
C LYS A 81 28.86 -14.09 -6.20
#